data_AF-A0AAD9MPR6-F1
#
_entry.id   AF-A0AAD9MPR6-F1
#
_cell.length_a   1.000
_cell.length_b   1.000
_cell.length_c   1.000
_cell.angle_alpha   90.00
_cell.angle_beta   90.00
_cell.angle_gamma   90.00
#
_symmetry.space_group_name_H-M   'P 1'
#
loop_
_entity.id
_entity.type
_entity.pdbx_description
1 polymer ?
#
loop_
_entity_poly.entity_id
_entity_poly.type
_entity_poly.pdbx_seq_one_letter_code
_entity_poly.pdbx_strand_id
1 'polypeptide(L)' 'MSICDFIIANGVDILAITETGLETVIDEHMLFDLIPSGYDILHTARSGSRGGGVAVVFKQGLNTKKIVSTTNYVHA' A
#
# COMPACT_ATOMS: atom_id res chain seq x y z
N MET A 1 -7.65 15.95 5.84
CA MET A 1 -6.41 15.90 5.06
C MET A 1 -6.35 14.53 4.41
N SER A 2 -6.22 14.47 3.09
CA SER A 2 -6.13 13.20 2.36
C SER A 2 -4.72 12.62 2.41
N ILE A 3 -4.55 11.36 1.98
CA ILE A 3 -3.23 10.74 1.79
C ILE A 3 -2.41 11.53 0.75
N CYS A 4 -3.02 11.95 -0.35
CA CYS A 4 -2.41 12.83 -1.34
C CYS A 4 -1.85 14.11 -0.71
N ASP A 5 -2.67 14.83 0.07
CA ASP A 5 -2.24 16.08 0.70
C ASP A 5 -1.07 15.85 1.65
N PHE A 6 -1.10 14.75 2.41
CA PHE A 6 -0.02 14.40 3.33
C PHE A 6 1.30 14.16 2.59
N ILE A 7 1.26 13.39 1.50
CA ILE A 7 2.44 13.07 0.69
C ILE A 7 3.04 14.36 0.09
N ILE A 8 2.20 15.21 -0.51
CA ILE A 8 2.65 16.45 -1.15
C ILE A 8 3.21 17.43 -0.11
N ALA A 9 2.47 17.66 0.97
CA ALA A 9 2.84 18.67 1.97
C ALA A 9 4.15 18.33 2.70
N ASN A 10 4.46 17.04 2.85
CA ASN A 10 5.66 16.59 3.55
C ASN A 10 6.77 16.10 2.62
N GLY A 11 6.57 16.14 1.29
CA GLY A 11 7.55 15.67 0.32
C GLY A 11 7.93 14.19 0.52
N VAL A 12 6.94 13.34 0.81
CA VAL A 12 7.17 11.94 1.17
C VAL A 12 7.53 11.12 -0.06
N ASP A 13 8.74 10.53 -0.10
CA ASP A 13 9.12 9.65 -1.22
C ASP A 13 8.54 8.23 -1.11
N ILE A 14 8.39 7.71 0.11
CA ILE A 14 7.84 6.38 0.41
C ILE A 14 6.93 6.45 1.64
N LEU A 15 5.70 5.94 1.52
CA LEU A 15 4.72 5.84 2.60
C LEU A 15 4.25 4.38 2.74
N ALA A 16 4.44 3.79 3.92
CA ALA A 16 3.88 2.48 4.26
C ALA A 16 2.61 2.65 5.09
N ILE A 17 1.53 1.97 4.69
CA ILE A 17 0.22 2.00 5.33
C ILE A 17 -0.11 0.59 5.78
N THR A 18 -0.45 0.44 7.07
CA THR A 18 -0.89 -0.82 7.68
C THR A 18 -2.37 -0.78 7.98
N GLU A 19 -3.01 -1.94 8.10
CA GLU A 19 -4.44 -2.06 8.42
C GLU A 19 -5.35 -1.34 7.40
N THR A 20 -5.04 -1.50 6.10
CA THR A 20 -5.78 -0.83 5.01
C THR A 20 -7.28 -1.17 4.99
N GLY A 21 -7.66 -2.38 5.44
CA GLY A 21 -9.05 -2.84 5.46
C GLY A 21 -9.69 -3.04 4.08
N LEU A 22 -8.91 -2.98 3.00
CA LEU A 22 -9.39 -3.07 1.62
C LEU A 22 -9.43 -4.53 1.15
N GLU A 23 -10.53 -4.92 0.51
CA GLU A 23 -10.75 -6.25 -0.06
C GLU A 23 -10.34 -6.32 -1.55
N THR A 24 -10.36 -7.52 -2.12
CA THR A 24 -9.35 -8.02 -3.07
C THR A 24 -9.15 -7.32 -4.41
N VAL A 25 -10.14 -6.69 -5.05
CA VAL A 25 -9.97 -6.18 -6.44
C VAL A 25 -10.76 -4.91 -6.72
N ILE A 26 -11.97 -4.80 -6.15
CA ILE A 26 -12.84 -3.64 -6.39
C ILE A 26 -12.29 -2.38 -5.68
N ASP A 27 -11.61 -2.57 -4.55
CA ASP A 27 -11.03 -1.48 -3.76
C ASP A 27 -9.64 -1.03 -4.25
N GLU A 28 -8.94 -1.83 -5.06
CA GLU A 28 -7.62 -1.48 -5.61
C GLU A 28 -7.67 -0.31 -6.60
N HIS A 29 -8.79 -0.13 -7.31
CA HIS A 29 -8.97 1.04 -8.15
C HIS A 29 -9.13 2.34 -7.35
N MET A 30 -9.78 2.28 -6.17
CA MET A 30 -9.84 3.44 -5.26
C MET A 30 -8.46 3.82 -4.70
N LEU A 31 -7.57 2.84 -4.51
CA LEU A 31 -6.20 3.08 -4.05
C LEU A 31 -5.40 3.97 -5.01
N PHE A 32 -5.62 3.86 -6.32
CA PHE A 32 -4.96 4.74 -7.31
C PHE A 32 -5.49 6.17 -7.29
N ASP A 33 -6.77 6.37 -6.95
CA ASP A 33 -7.35 7.70 -6.80
C ASP A 33 -6.86 8.41 -5.51
N LEU A 34 -6.25 7.66 -4.58
CA LEU A 34 -5.77 8.14 -3.28
C LEU A 34 -4.28 8.54 -3.28
N ILE A 35 -3.58 8.43 -4.41
CA ILE A 35 -2.17 8.79 -4.52
C ILE A 35 -1.94 9.93 -5.52
N PRO A 36 -0.95 10.80 -5.27
CA PRO A 36 -0.68 11.92 -6.17
C PRO A 36 -0.02 11.42 -7.47
N SER A 37 -0.16 12.19 -8.54
CA SER A 37 0.52 11.89 -9.81
C SER A 37 2.03 11.81 -9.62
N GLY A 38 2.67 10.85 -10.31
CA GLY A 38 4.09 10.58 -10.14
C GLY A 38 4.41 9.62 -8.99
N TYR A 39 3.41 8.92 -8.45
CA TYR A 39 3.56 7.86 -7.46
C TYR A 39 2.90 6.58 -7.95
N ASP A 40 3.45 5.46 -7.52
CA ASP A 40 2.89 4.13 -7.69
C ASP A 40 2.52 3.55 -6.32
N ILE A 41 1.69 2.51 -6.33
CA ILE A 41 1.26 1.82 -5.11
C ILE A 41 1.35 0.31 -5.27
N LEU A 42 1.84 -0.35 -4.21
CA LEU A 42 1.82 -1.80 -4.05
C LEU A 42 0.92 -2.16 -2.88
N HIS A 43 -0.17 -2.86 -3.15
CA HIS A 43 -1.10 -3.34 -2.11
C HIS A 43 -1.01 -4.85 -1.90
N THR A 44 -1.33 -5.28 -0.69
CA THR A 44 -1.55 -6.68 -0.32
C THR A 44 -2.69 -6.74 0.69
N ALA A 45 -3.86 -7.20 0.27
CA ALA A 45 -4.95 -7.54 1.17
C ALA A 45 -4.57 -8.71 2.09
N ARG A 46 -5.13 -8.75 3.31
CA ARG A 46 -5.00 -9.92 4.19
C ARG A 46 -5.86 -11.06 3.65
N SER A 47 -5.29 -12.26 3.54
CA SER A 47 -6.04 -13.44 3.10
C SER A 47 -6.88 -14.03 4.24
N GLY A 48 -8.06 -14.55 3.90
CA GLY A 48 -8.85 -15.44 4.77
C GLY A 48 -9.52 -14.80 5.99
N SER A 49 -9.48 -13.47 6.15
CA SER A 49 -10.16 -12.77 7.25
C SER A 49 -10.47 -11.32 6.89
N ARG A 50 -11.45 -10.72 7.57
CA ARG A 50 -11.74 -9.28 7.47
C ARG A 50 -10.70 -8.45 8.22
N GLY A 51 -10.37 -7.28 7.66
CA GLY A 51 -9.41 -6.35 8.25
C GLY A 51 -7.95 -6.67 7.91
N GLY A 52 -7.03 -5.80 8.31
CA GLY A 52 -5.61 -5.92 7.96
C GLY A 52 -5.26 -5.40 6.57
N GLY A 53 -4.19 -5.97 6.00
CA GLY A 53 -3.65 -5.57 4.71
C GLY A 53 -2.64 -4.43 4.83
N VAL A 54 -1.79 -4.32 3.80
CA VAL A 54 -0.71 -3.33 3.73
C VAL A 54 -0.67 -2.68 2.35
N ALA A 55 -0.35 -1.39 2.31
CA ALA A 55 -0.02 -0.68 1.09
C ALA A 55 1.33 0.03 1.24
N VAL A 56 2.07 0.11 0.14
CA VAL A 56 3.26 0.96 0.04
C VAL A 56 3.07 1.89 -1.15
N VAL A 57 3.03 3.20 -0.88
CA VAL A 57 3.02 4.26 -1.90
C VAL A 57 4.45 4.76 -2.07
N PHE A 58 4.91 4.93 -3.29
CA PHE A 58 6.28 5.37 -3.55
C PHE A 58 6.37 6.19 -4.82
N LYS A 59 7.32 7.13 -4.84
CA LYS A 59 7.55 8.02 -5.98
C LYS A 59 8.06 7.24 -7.19
N GLN A 60 7.53 7.55 -8.36
CA GLN A 60 7.98 6.97 -9.64
C GLN A 60 9.46 7.25 -9.88
N GLY A 61 10.15 6.28 -10.48
CA GLY A 61 11.60 6.30 -10.67
C GLY A 61 12.38 5.58 -9.57
N LEU A 62 11.74 5.23 -8.46
CA LEU A 62 12.30 4.28 -7.49
C LEU A 62 12.15 2.85 -8.02
N ASN A 63 13.24 2.10 -8.07
CA ASN A 63 13.22 0.69 -8.47
C ASN A 63 12.73 -0.18 -7.31
N THR A 64 11.42 -0.43 -7.26
CA THR A 64 10.78 -1.21 -6.20
C THR A 64 10.36 -2.60 -6.69
N LYS A 65 10.38 -3.57 -5.79
CA LYS A 65 9.91 -4.94 -6.06
C LYS A 65 9.17 -5.49 -4.85
N LYS A 66 7.95 -5.96 -5.07
CA LYS A 66 7.22 -6.75 -4.08
C LYS A 66 7.88 -8.12 -3.95
N ILE A 67 8.34 -8.45 -2.75
CA ILE A 67 8.92 -9.76 -2.44
C ILE A 67 7.89 -10.53 -1.64
N VAL A 68 7.53 -11.73 -2.11
CA VAL A 68 6.68 -12.65 -1.35
C VAL A 68 7.56 -13.34 -0.31
N SER A 69 7.20 -13.20 0.97
CA SER A 69 7.87 -13.94 2.02
C SER A 69 7.59 -15.43 1.86
N THR A 70 8.65 -16.23 1.79
CA THR A 70 8.58 -17.71 1.83
C THR A 70 8.68 -18.25 3.26
N THR A 71 8.84 -17.38 4.26
CA THR A 71 8.88 -17.79 5.67
C THR A 71 7.47 -18.15 6.14
N ASN A 72 7.23 -19.45 6.33
CA ASN A 72 6.07 -19.92 7.07
C ASN A 72 6.22 -19.48 8.53
N TYR A 73 5.42 -18.51 8.96
CA TYR A 73 5.28 -18.21 10.38
C TYR A 73 4.58 -19.40 11.05
N VAL A 74 5.38 -20.32 11.60
CA VAL A 74 4.90 -21.30 12.57
C VAL A 74 4.58 -20.51 13.84
N HIS A 75 3.30 -20.38 14.17
CA HIS A 75 2.88 -19.92 15.49
C HIS A 75 3.46 -20.88 16.53
N ALA A 76 4.40 -20.38 17.34
CA ALA A 76 4.86 -21.03 18.57
C ALA A 76 3.82 -20.85 19.69
#